data_AF-A0AAU6RPK4-F1
#
_entry.id   AF-A0AAU6RPK4-F1
#
_cell.length_a   1.000
_cell.length_b   1.000
_cell.length_c   1.000
_cell.angle_alpha   90.00
_cell.angle_beta   90.00
_cell.angle_gamma   90.00
#
_symmetry.space_group_name_H-M   'P 1'
#
loop_
_entity.id
_entity.type
_entity.pdbx_description
1 polymer ?
#
loop_
_entity_poly.entity_id
_entity_poly.type
_entity_poly.pdbx_seq_one_letter_code
_entity_poly.pdbx_strand_id
1 'polypeptide(L)'
;MNSKISINFIHLEANGIIGNHKAPVNQILLIVDGEAIVSSNNHTPISISKNTAVFFEAGEMHETRTNNGLNAVIIESPDLKDDLFQYNQ
;
A
#
# COMPACT_ATOMS: atom_id res chain seq x y z
N MET A 1 -12.10 11.27 19.80
CA MET A 1 -10.71 10.84 20.00
C MET A 1 -9.93 11.36 18.79
N ASN A 2 -8.75 11.95 18.96
CA ASN A 2 -7.93 12.38 17.83
C ASN A 2 -7.14 11.19 17.32
N SER A 3 -7.59 10.57 16.24
CA SER A 3 -6.86 9.49 15.60
C SER A 3 -5.63 10.03 14.89
N LYS A 4 -4.49 9.39 15.10
CA LYS A 4 -3.23 9.76 14.46
C LYS A 4 -3.27 9.35 12.99
N ILE A 5 -2.81 10.24 12.11
CA ILE A 5 -2.51 9.93 10.71
C ILE A 5 -1.00 9.98 10.56
N SER A 6 -0.41 8.97 9.92
CA SER A 6 0.97 8.99 9.45
C SER A 6 0.99 9.02 7.93
N ILE A 7 1.91 9.81 7.36
CA ILE A 7 2.15 9.87 5.92
C ILE A 7 3.65 9.68 5.73
N ASN A 8 4.03 8.61 5.07
CA ASN A 8 5.41 8.24 4.81
C ASN A 8 5.65 8.19 3.30
N PHE A 9 6.72 8.81 2.83
CA PHE A 9 7.18 8.65 1.46
C PHE A 9 8.25 7.56 1.42
N ILE A 10 8.14 6.66 0.45
CA ILE A 10 9.12 5.59 0.24
C ILE A 10 9.66 5.63 -1.18
N HIS A 11 10.93 5.29 -1.28
CA HIS A 11 11.61 5.03 -2.54
C HIS A 11 12.19 3.62 -2.46
N LEU A 12 11.92 2.81 -3.48
CA LEU A 12 12.57 1.52 -3.67
C LEU A 12 13.31 1.55 -5.00
N GLU A 13 14.58 1.19 -4.96
CA GLU A 13 15.39 0.92 -6.14
C GLU A 13 14.91 -0.36 -6.86
N ALA A 14 15.45 -0.64 -8.05
CA ALA A 14 15.20 -1.88 -8.76
C ALA A 14 15.45 -3.11 -7.87
N ASN A 15 14.53 -4.09 -7.90
CA ASN A 15 14.49 -5.26 -7.02
C ASN A 15 14.28 -4.97 -5.53
N GLY A 16 13.86 -3.75 -5.16
CA GLY A 16 13.55 -3.37 -3.79
C GLY A 16 12.31 -4.09 -3.23
N ILE A 17 12.30 -4.34 -1.93
CA ILE A 17 11.27 -5.11 -1.22
C ILE A 17 10.94 -4.45 0.12
N ILE A 18 9.65 -4.24 0.39
CA ILE A 18 9.10 -4.11 1.74
C ILE A 18 8.59 -5.50 2.11
N GLY A 19 9.35 -6.21 2.94
CA GLY A 19 9.11 -7.62 3.24
C GLY A 19 7.76 -7.87 3.89
N ASN A 20 7.30 -9.12 3.85
CA ASN A 20 6.00 -9.51 4.38
C ASN A 20 5.81 -9.14 5.86
N HIS A 21 4.81 -8.32 6.18
CA HIS A 21 4.50 -7.88 7.53
C HIS A 21 3.00 -7.59 7.70
N LYS A 22 2.55 -7.43 8.96
CA LYS A 22 1.17 -7.04 9.27
C LYS A 22 1.01 -5.53 9.14
N ALA A 23 -0.07 -5.08 8.52
CA ALA A 23 -0.53 -3.70 8.63
C ALA A 23 -0.92 -3.41 10.10
N PRO A 24 -0.26 -2.47 10.81
CA PRO A 24 -0.53 -2.21 12.22
C PRO A 24 -1.86 -1.47 12.46
N VAL A 25 -2.30 -0.71 11.45
CA VAL A 25 -3.60 -0.03 11.33
C VAL A 25 -4.00 -0.09 9.85
N ASN A 26 -5.19 0.41 9.50
CA ASN A 26 -5.55 0.54 8.09
C ASN A 26 -4.54 1.41 7.35
N GLN A 27 -4.16 0.96 6.15
CA GLN A 27 -3.04 1.50 5.39
C GLN A 27 -3.41 1.63 3.91
N ILE A 28 -2.98 2.71 3.27
CA ILE A 28 -3.04 2.88 1.82
C ILE A 28 -1.61 2.96 1.29
N LEU A 29 -1.30 2.14 0.28
CA LEU A 29 -0.10 2.27 -0.56
C LEU A 29 -0.50 2.92 -1.89
N LEU A 30 -0.06 4.15 -2.14
CA LEU A 30 -0.27 4.86 -3.40
C LEU A 30 1.03 4.90 -4.21
N ILE A 31 1.03 4.32 -5.40
CA ILE A 31 2.17 4.39 -6.32
C ILE A 31 2.16 5.75 -7.02
N VAL A 32 3.18 6.56 -6.74
CA VAL A 32 3.38 7.89 -7.34
C VAL A 32 4.16 7.78 -8.65
N ASP A 33 5.11 6.86 -8.71
CA ASP A 33 5.90 6.58 -9.92
C ASP A 33 6.46 5.15 -9.89
N GLY A 34 6.70 4.57 -11.06
CA GLY A 34 7.14 3.18 -11.20
C GLY A 34 6.02 2.15 -11.06
N GLU A 35 6.40 0.94 -10.66
CA GLU A 35 5.52 -0.23 -10.59
C GLU A 35 5.83 -1.10 -9.37
N ALA A 36 4.81 -1.82 -8.90
CA ALA A 36 4.93 -2.75 -7.79
C ALA A 36 4.21 -4.06 -8.09
N ILE A 37 4.67 -5.13 -7.47
CA ILE A 37 3.93 -6.36 -7.29
C ILE A 37 3.57 -6.44 -5.82
N VAL A 38 2.28 -6.48 -5.52
CA VAL A 38 1.75 -6.51 -4.16
C VAL A 38 1.14 -7.89 -3.93
N SER A 39 1.46 -8.51 -2.81
CA SER A 39 0.81 -9.72 -2.34
C SER A 39 0.16 -9.48 -0.99
N SER A 40 -0.99 -10.09 -0.77
CA SER A 40 -1.71 -10.07 0.50
C SER A 40 -2.16 -11.49 0.84
N ASN A 41 -1.93 -11.91 2.08
CA ASN A 41 -2.31 -13.22 2.62
C ASN A 41 -2.03 -14.38 1.63
N ASN A 42 -3.06 -15.19 1.30
CA ASN A 42 -3.02 -16.30 0.35
C ASN A 42 -3.49 -15.90 -1.06
N HIS A 43 -3.57 -14.60 -1.37
CA HIS A 43 -3.99 -14.14 -2.67
C HIS A 43 -2.83 -14.18 -3.67
N THR A 44 -3.19 -14.40 -4.94
CA THR A 44 -2.26 -14.26 -6.04
C THR A 44 -1.71 -12.83 -6.06
N PRO A 45 -0.38 -12.64 -6.15
CA PRO A 45 0.21 -11.31 -6.25
C PRO A 45 -0.36 -10.54 -7.45
N ILE A 46 -0.63 -9.26 -7.26
CA ILE A 46 -1.13 -8.35 -8.30
C ILE A 46 -0.06 -7.35 -8.70
N SER A 47 0.03 -7.05 -10.00
CA SER A 47 0.88 -5.97 -10.50
C SER A 47 0.09 -4.67 -10.51
N ILE A 48 0.66 -3.63 -9.92
CA ILE A 48 0.11 -2.28 -9.87
C ILE A 48 1.14 -1.28 -10.38
N SER A 49 0.68 -0.13 -10.83
CA SER A 49 1.55 0.93 -11.37
C SER A 49 1.11 2.31 -10.89
N LYS A 50 1.83 3.35 -11.31
CA LYS A 50 1.51 4.75 -11.07
C LYS A 50 0.00 5.06 -11.09
N ASN A 51 -0.43 5.89 -10.15
CA ASN A 51 -1.82 6.28 -9.91
C ASN A 51 -2.73 5.15 -9.40
N THR A 52 -2.16 4.02 -8.97
CA THR A 52 -2.91 2.94 -8.30
C THR A 52 -2.72 3.05 -6.79
N ALA A 53 -3.83 2.92 -6.05
CA ALA A 53 -3.82 2.77 -4.60
C ALA A 53 -4.25 1.36 -4.22
N VAL A 54 -3.62 0.80 -3.20
CA VAL A 54 -4.04 -0.46 -2.55
C VAL A 54 -4.34 -0.15 -1.10
N PHE A 55 -5.49 -0.62 -0.62
CA PHE A 55 -5.88 -0.57 0.79
C PHE A 55 -5.52 -1.90 1.47
N PHE A 56 -4.93 -1.82 2.65
CA PHE A 56 -4.68 -2.96 3.53
C PHE A 56 -5.45 -2.75 4.84
N GLU A 57 -6.20 -3.78 5.25
CA GLU A 57 -6.92 -3.79 6.52
C GLU A 57 -5.96 -3.98 7.70
N ALA A 58 -6.28 -3.41 8.85
CA ALA A 58 -5.53 -3.63 10.08
C ALA A 58 -5.40 -5.13 10.39
N GLY A 59 -4.16 -5.61 10.53
CA GLY A 59 -3.83 -7.02 10.75
C GLY A 59 -3.53 -7.83 9.48
N GLU A 60 -3.79 -7.29 8.29
CA GLU A 60 -3.54 -7.94 7.01
C GLU A 60 -2.04 -8.15 6.77
N MET A 61 -1.63 -9.38 6.44
CA MET A 61 -0.26 -9.69 6.02
C MET A 61 -0.09 -9.28 4.57
N HIS A 62 0.91 -8.45 4.27
CA HIS A 62 1.17 -8.00 2.91
C HIS A 62 2.66 -7.80 2.65
N GLU A 63 3.05 -7.88 1.37
CA GLU A 63 4.39 -7.60 0.87
C GLU A 63 4.29 -6.71 -0.37
N THR A 64 5.24 -5.79 -0.52
CA THR A 64 5.37 -4.95 -1.72
C THR A 64 6.78 -5.11 -2.27
N ARG A 65 6.90 -5.46 -3.55
CA ARG A 65 8.18 -5.58 -4.24
C ARG A 65 8.12 -4.87 -5.58
N THR A 66 9.28 -4.54 -6.15
CA THR A 66 9.37 -3.94 -7.49
C THR A 66 10.49 -4.58 -8.29
N ASN A 67 10.32 -4.68 -9.61
CA ASN A 67 11.39 -5.11 -10.49
C ASN A 67 12.26 -3.92 -10.94
N ASN A 68 11.61 -2.80 -11.27
CA ASN A 68 12.23 -1.65 -11.93
C ASN A 68 12.38 -0.41 -11.03
N GLY A 69 11.93 -0.48 -9.78
CA GLY A 69 11.92 0.63 -8.84
C GLY A 69 10.55 1.31 -8.74
N LEU A 70 10.33 2.00 -7.62
CA LEU A 70 9.11 2.80 -7.40
C LEU A 70 9.33 3.96 -6.44
N ASN A 71 8.40 4.91 -6.52
CA ASN A 71 8.12 5.91 -5.50
C ASN A 71 6.69 5.75 -5.04
N ALA A 72 6.46 5.69 -3.73
CA ALA A 72 5.11 5.54 -3.18
C ALA A 72 4.90 6.36 -1.92
N VAL A 73 3.63 6.59 -1.61
CA VAL A 73 3.19 7.17 -0.34
C VAL A 73 2.44 6.09 0.43
N ILE A 74 2.80 5.91 1.69
CA ILE A 74 2.09 5.09 2.65
C ILE A 74 1.30 6.03 3.58
N ILE A 75 -0.02 5.85 3.65
CA ILE A 75 -0.91 6.59 4.54
C ILE A 75 -1.49 5.61 5.55
N GLU A 76 -1.35 5.88 6.85
CA GLU A 76 -1.76 4.98 7.92
C GLU A 76 -2.65 5.72 8.93
N SER A 77 -3.81 5.15 9.23
CA SER A 77 -4.66 5.62 10.32
C SER A 77 -5.69 4.55 10.70
N PRO A 78 -6.04 4.38 11.99
CA PRO A 78 -7.13 3.49 12.38
C PRO A 78 -8.50 3.90 11.82
N ASP A 79 -8.65 5.17 11.40
CA ASP A 79 -9.91 5.71 10.86
C ASP A 79 -9.98 5.70 9.33
N LEU A 80 -8.93 5.22 8.63
CA LEU A 80 -9.01 5.02 7.18
C LEU A 80 -10.05 3.95 6.85
N LYS A 81 -10.80 4.18 5.78
CA LYS A 81 -11.83 3.26 5.29
C LYS A 81 -11.60 2.96 3.82
N ASP A 82 -11.93 1.74 3.40
CA ASP A 82 -11.92 1.34 1.99
C ASP A 82 -13.20 1.82 1.28
N ASP A 83 -13.49 3.11 1.39
CA ASP A 83 -14.62 3.76 0.70
C ASP A 83 -14.18 4.33 -0.67
N LEU A 84 -12.93 4.06 -1.08
CA LEU A 84 -12.30 4.62 -2.29
C LEU A 84 -13.08 4.31 -3.57
N PHE A 85 -13.90 3.26 -3.59
CA PHE A 85 -14.73 2.87 -4.73
C PHE A 85 -16.16 3.43 -4.71
N GLN A 86 -16.59 4.16 -3.67
CA GLN A 86 -17.99 4.62 -3.58
C GLN A 86 -18.30 5.93 -4.30
N TYR A 87 -17.29 6.69 -4.76
CA TYR A 87 -17.50 8.00 -5.41
C TYR A 87 -17.87 7.93 -6.90
N ASN A 88 -17.99 6.73 -7.49
CA ASN A 88 -18.36 6.53 -8.91
C ASN A 88 -19.72 5.81 -9.10
N GLN A 89 -20.67 5.97 -8.16
CA GLN A 89 -22.07 5.57 -8.36
C GLN A 89 -23.02 6.76 -8.23
#